data_AF-A0A946ZFB4-F1
#
_entry.id   AF-A0A946ZFB4-F1
#
_cell.length_a   1.000
_cell.length_b   1.000
_cell.length_c   1.000
_cell.angle_alpha   90.00
_cell.angle_beta   90.00
_cell.angle_gamma   90.00
#
_symmetry.space_group_name_H-M   'P 1'
#
loop_
_entity.id
_entity.type
_entity.pdbx_description
1 polymer ?
#
loop_
_entity_poly.entity_id
_entity_poly.type
_entity_poly.pdbx_seq_one_letter_code
_entity_poly.pdbx_strand_id
1 'polypeptide(L)'
;PVGLQAATPFGNDNAATNNPNNTIFSLNMLKEGNGTPIQFTNSHTLPGRMSLRWTYTFLNGITYYDWGSLDEDTSIDPGVGYIHKGLGNNGGSPQEFLFEGRPNNGTILIAADDVDGDTANESEADVTQTTTLVGNPYPSSIDAHKFIDDNAGIIEGTIYLYQHWGGDNHILNEYEGGYAVLNKLAKIRAYQFVGKSGDFDGGSQNGTLTPSQYIGVGQSFITEVVNDGNIEFNNSQRYFKLESTGDVEFFRTNENNKETKTSEEQSDSLSVIKMEFRLSNDLTREFVLGFSEDMTMDYDYGYDAKLMATKSNDMYTMWNDEKMIAQAYPQIAADMEIPLHMVVTGDQTYELSAQEISNLEGFTVYLWDKYTDTYFDLTGGEYYAFTSEAGTYTDRFSIVFQTQDTLSEEEVQLTDTLIYYNTQDDRIYIKGLNQNSKSINLMDMSGKTINQFGEQSASAMSNGLPITNISSGIYIVSVLTDTNQIINKKLIID
;
A
#
# COMPACT_ATOMS: atom_id res chain seq x y z
N PRO A 1 -31.10 -54.20 2.57
CA PRO A 1 -31.72 -53.88 3.89
C PRO A 1 -33.10 -53.27 3.67
N VAL A 2 -34.14 -54.04 3.99
CA VAL A 2 -35.53 -53.59 4.01
C VAL A 2 -35.71 -52.79 5.29
N GLY A 3 -35.61 -51.46 5.20
CA GLY A 3 -35.91 -50.53 6.29
C GLY A 3 -37.33 -50.01 6.16
N LEU A 4 -38.04 -49.92 7.29
CA LEU A 4 -39.35 -49.25 7.36
C LEU A 4 -39.20 -47.80 6.92
N GLN A 5 -40.11 -47.34 6.06
CA GLN A 5 -40.24 -45.94 5.70
C GLN A 5 -40.78 -45.19 6.92
N ALA A 6 -39.89 -44.57 7.69
CA ALA A 6 -40.27 -43.66 8.76
C ALA A 6 -40.47 -42.27 8.14
N ALA A 7 -41.68 -41.73 8.21
CA ALA A 7 -41.89 -40.31 8.05
C ALA A 7 -41.35 -39.63 9.32
N THR A 8 -40.17 -39.03 9.25
CA THR A 8 -39.83 -37.96 10.18
C THR A 8 -40.81 -36.83 9.92
N PRO A 9 -41.52 -36.31 10.94
CA PRO A 9 -42.26 -35.08 10.76
C PRO A 9 -41.22 -33.99 10.47
N PHE A 10 -40.98 -33.69 9.20
CA PHE A 10 -40.35 -32.44 8.83
C PHE A 10 -41.37 -31.37 9.22
N GLY A 11 -41.19 -30.81 10.42
CA GLY A 11 -41.80 -29.54 10.74
C GLY A 11 -41.30 -28.53 9.71
N ASN A 12 -42.19 -27.72 9.15
CA ASN A 12 -41.76 -26.52 8.45
C ASN A 12 -41.18 -25.56 9.49
N ASP A 13 -39.86 -25.62 9.67
CA ASP A 13 -39.07 -24.72 10.50
C ASP A 13 -38.90 -23.33 9.87
N ASN A 14 -39.25 -23.17 8.59
CA ASN A 14 -39.31 -21.88 7.90
C ASN A 14 -40.56 -21.04 8.19
N ALA A 15 -41.24 -21.26 9.32
CA ALA A 15 -42.27 -20.31 9.78
C ALA A 15 -41.62 -18.97 10.15
N ALA A 16 -42.22 -17.84 9.77
CA ALA A 16 -41.68 -16.50 10.05
C ALA A 16 -41.44 -16.24 11.55
N THR A 17 -42.16 -16.94 12.44
CA THR A 17 -41.97 -16.88 13.90
C THR A 17 -40.73 -17.63 14.40
N ASN A 18 -40.25 -18.61 13.64
CA ASN A 18 -39.08 -19.44 13.96
C ASN A 18 -37.85 -19.04 13.14
N ASN A 19 -38.03 -18.07 12.24
CA ASN A 19 -37.02 -17.65 11.30
C ASN A 19 -37.10 -16.12 11.09
N PRO A 20 -36.64 -15.31 12.07
CA PRO A 20 -36.39 -13.89 11.83
C PRO A 20 -35.26 -13.73 10.81
N ASN A 21 -35.27 -12.68 9.98
CA ASN A 21 -34.09 -12.31 9.19
C ASN A 21 -33.03 -11.72 10.12
N ASN A 22 -31.76 -11.84 9.76
CA ASN A 22 -30.65 -11.14 10.41
C ASN A 22 -30.56 -11.49 11.91
N THR A 23 -30.57 -12.78 12.22
CA THR A 23 -30.43 -13.27 13.58
C THR A 23 -28.99 -13.16 14.05
N ILE A 24 -28.83 -12.82 15.33
CA ILE A 24 -27.57 -12.95 16.08
C ILE A 24 -26.95 -14.32 15.81
N PHE A 25 -25.62 -14.33 15.68
CA PHE A 25 -24.84 -15.52 15.44
C PHE A 25 -23.74 -15.70 16.50
N SER A 26 -23.14 -16.89 16.56
CA SER A 26 -21.97 -17.13 17.42
C SER A 26 -20.98 -18.06 16.72
N LEU A 27 -19.78 -18.18 17.27
CA LEU A 27 -18.71 -18.94 16.60
C LEU A 27 -18.94 -20.45 16.62
N ASN A 28 -19.75 -20.98 17.54
CA ASN A 28 -20.16 -22.39 17.55
C ASN A 28 -20.92 -22.84 16.27
N MET A 29 -21.36 -21.88 15.46
CA MET A 29 -22.02 -22.09 14.16
C MET A 29 -21.01 -22.34 13.01
N LEU A 30 -19.71 -22.13 13.26
CA LEU A 30 -18.67 -22.38 12.28
C LEU A 30 -18.37 -23.87 12.12
N LYS A 31 -18.13 -24.26 10.87
CA LYS A 31 -17.68 -25.59 10.48
C LYS A 31 -16.40 -25.49 9.65
N GLU A 32 -15.61 -26.55 9.68
CA GLU A 32 -14.52 -26.74 8.72
C GLU A 32 -15.08 -27.04 7.31
N GLY A 33 -14.27 -26.91 6.26
CA GLY A 33 -14.69 -27.18 4.86
C GLY A 33 -15.24 -28.60 4.59
N ASN A 34 -14.96 -29.57 5.47
CA ASN A 34 -15.55 -30.91 5.41
C ASN A 34 -16.94 -31.01 6.08
N GLY A 35 -17.46 -29.90 6.63
CA GLY A 35 -18.74 -29.81 7.34
C GLY A 35 -18.70 -30.19 8.82
N THR A 36 -17.54 -30.48 9.42
CA THR A 36 -17.46 -30.79 10.86
C THR A 36 -17.46 -29.51 11.71
N PRO A 37 -18.16 -29.48 12.86
CA PRO A 37 -18.15 -28.32 13.75
C PRO A 37 -16.73 -27.98 14.23
N ILE A 38 -16.40 -26.70 14.24
CA ILE A 38 -15.14 -26.20 14.80
C ILE A 38 -15.06 -26.61 16.27
N GLN A 39 -13.89 -27.11 16.65
CA GLN A 39 -13.58 -27.41 18.05
C GLN A 39 -12.85 -26.23 18.68
N PHE A 40 -13.15 -25.94 19.94
CA PHE A 40 -12.57 -24.80 20.67
C PHE A 40 -11.57 -25.23 21.74
N THR A 41 -10.68 -24.30 22.12
CA THR A 41 -9.74 -24.46 23.23
C THR A 41 -9.54 -23.14 23.98
N ASN A 42 -9.33 -23.24 25.29
CA ASN A 42 -8.89 -22.12 26.13
C ASN A 42 -7.35 -21.96 26.17
N SER A 43 -6.61 -22.90 25.57
CA SER A 43 -5.15 -22.79 25.44
C SER A 43 -4.76 -21.78 24.36
N HIS A 44 -3.61 -21.13 24.53
CA HIS A 44 -3.06 -20.20 23.53
C HIS A 44 -2.91 -20.82 22.14
N THR A 45 -2.58 -22.12 22.06
CA THR A 45 -2.47 -22.85 20.80
C THR A 45 -2.85 -24.31 21.06
N LEU A 46 -3.68 -24.90 20.19
CA LEU A 46 -3.85 -26.34 20.07
C LEU A 46 -4.22 -26.65 18.61
N PRO A 47 -3.37 -27.35 17.84
CA PRO A 47 -3.65 -27.63 16.43
C PRO A 47 -5.04 -28.26 16.24
N GLY A 48 -5.81 -27.69 15.31
CA GLY A 48 -7.14 -28.16 14.93
C GLY A 48 -8.25 -27.63 15.81
N ARG A 49 -7.94 -26.66 16.66
CA ARG A 49 -8.92 -26.00 17.50
C ARG A 49 -8.77 -24.50 17.42
N MET A 50 -9.89 -23.80 17.41
CA MET A 50 -9.92 -22.35 17.50
C MET A 50 -9.60 -21.96 18.95
N SER A 51 -8.61 -21.09 19.13
CA SER A 51 -8.21 -20.60 20.45
C SER A 51 -9.04 -19.38 20.83
N LEU A 52 -9.87 -19.51 21.87
CA LEU A 52 -10.67 -18.40 22.40
C LEU A 52 -9.82 -17.29 23.02
N ARG A 53 -8.54 -17.59 23.31
CA ARG A 53 -7.57 -16.60 23.81
C ARG A 53 -7.24 -15.54 22.76
N TRP A 54 -7.39 -15.88 21.48
CA TRP A 54 -7.03 -15.04 20.34
C TRP A 54 -8.26 -14.70 19.48
N THR A 55 -9.43 -14.65 20.10
CA THR A 55 -10.70 -14.37 19.42
C THR A 55 -11.33 -13.12 20.00
N TYR A 56 -11.48 -12.09 19.16
CA TYR A 56 -11.93 -10.77 19.59
C TYR A 56 -12.81 -10.08 18.56
N THR A 57 -13.56 -9.08 19.01
CA THR A 57 -14.26 -8.07 18.19
C THR A 57 -13.79 -6.68 18.61
N PHE A 58 -14.08 -5.67 17.80
CA PHE A 58 -13.73 -4.29 18.07
C PHE A 58 -14.87 -3.39 17.59
N LEU A 59 -15.51 -2.66 18.50
CA LEU A 59 -16.64 -1.79 18.17
C LEU A 59 -16.44 -0.45 18.86
N ASN A 60 -16.48 0.64 18.09
CA ASN A 60 -16.41 2.02 18.56
C ASN A 60 -15.26 2.23 19.58
N GLY A 61 -14.09 1.65 19.29
CA GLY A 61 -12.93 1.67 20.17
C GLY A 61 -11.86 2.65 19.68
N ILE A 62 -11.01 3.12 20.58
CA ILE A 62 -9.95 4.08 20.27
C ILE A 62 -8.58 3.40 20.38
N THR A 63 -8.42 2.56 21.40
CA THR A 63 -7.13 1.99 21.78
C THR A 63 -7.10 0.48 21.63
N TYR A 64 -5.89 -0.08 21.65
CA TYR A 64 -5.69 -1.53 21.70
C TYR A 64 -6.39 -2.21 22.89
N TYR A 65 -6.77 -1.49 23.95
CA TYR A 65 -7.43 -2.10 25.11
C TYR A 65 -8.94 -2.25 24.93
N ASP A 66 -9.52 -1.68 23.87
CA ASP A 66 -10.96 -1.72 23.61
C ASP A 66 -11.41 -3.00 22.86
N TRP A 67 -10.47 -3.90 22.54
CA TRP A 67 -10.81 -5.22 21.98
C TRP A 67 -11.65 -6.04 22.96
N GLY A 68 -12.86 -6.43 22.52
CA GLY A 68 -13.77 -7.29 23.27
C GLY A 68 -13.49 -8.77 23.02
N SER A 69 -13.25 -9.56 24.08
CA SER A 69 -13.05 -11.01 23.96
C SER A 69 -14.34 -11.73 23.60
N LEU A 70 -14.25 -12.73 22.71
CA LEU A 70 -15.37 -13.59 22.33
C LEU A 70 -15.10 -15.04 22.75
N ASP A 71 -16.13 -15.72 23.24
CA ASP A 71 -16.17 -17.19 23.35
C ASP A 71 -17.04 -17.82 22.25
N GLU A 72 -17.18 -19.15 22.25
CA GLU A 72 -17.95 -19.88 21.23
C GLU A 72 -19.45 -19.58 21.23
N ASP A 73 -19.99 -19.13 22.36
CA ASP A 73 -21.43 -18.88 22.59
C ASP A 73 -21.77 -17.39 22.62
N THR A 74 -20.75 -16.52 22.54
CA THR A 74 -20.91 -15.07 22.53
C THR A 74 -21.77 -14.67 21.33
N SER A 75 -22.83 -13.92 21.63
CA SER A 75 -23.74 -13.37 20.64
C SER A 75 -23.06 -12.24 19.86
N ILE A 76 -23.02 -12.39 18.54
CA ILE A 76 -22.47 -11.42 17.59
C ILE A 76 -23.59 -10.97 16.65
N ASP A 77 -23.80 -9.67 16.57
CA ASP A 77 -24.81 -9.10 15.69
C ASP A 77 -24.37 -9.20 14.21
N PRO A 78 -25.30 -9.42 13.26
CA PRO A 78 -24.97 -9.37 11.84
C PRO A 78 -24.25 -8.09 11.47
N GLY A 79 -23.16 -8.21 10.73
CA GLY A 79 -22.35 -7.07 10.27
C GLY A 79 -21.21 -6.72 11.24
N VAL A 80 -21.25 -7.16 12.50
CA VAL A 80 -20.13 -7.03 13.43
C VAL A 80 -19.04 -8.01 13.04
N GLY A 81 -17.83 -7.50 12.86
CA GLY A 81 -16.67 -8.31 12.51
C GLY A 81 -16.00 -8.93 13.72
N TYR A 82 -15.20 -9.96 13.49
CA TYR A 82 -14.37 -10.59 14.50
C TYR A 82 -13.04 -11.06 13.90
N ILE A 83 -12.05 -11.21 14.76
CA ILE A 83 -10.76 -11.83 14.45
C ILE A 83 -10.61 -13.11 15.23
N HIS A 84 -9.88 -14.06 14.67
CA HIS A 84 -9.43 -15.25 15.39
C HIS A 84 -8.08 -15.73 14.86
N LYS A 85 -7.31 -16.42 15.72
CA LYS A 85 -6.15 -17.19 15.27
C LYS A 85 -6.60 -18.34 14.35
N GLY A 86 -5.85 -18.61 13.28
CA GLY A 86 -6.02 -19.82 12.47
C GLY A 86 -5.82 -21.13 13.26
N LEU A 87 -6.35 -22.25 12.75
CA LEU A 87 -6.37 -23.52 13.50
C LEU A 87 -5.00 -24.22 13.59
N GLY A 88 -3.98 -23.76 12.83
CA GLY A 88 -2.62 -24.29 12.87
C GLY A 88 -2.42 -25.68 12.24
N ASN A 89 -3.40 -26.19 11.49
CA ASN A 89 -3.36 -27.54 10.92
C ASN A 89 -2.84 -27.61 9.48
N ASN A 90 -2.81 -26.49 8.75
CA ASN A 90 -2.70 -26.51 7.30
C ASN A 90 -1.32 -26.12 6.75
N GLY A 91 -0.29 -25.97 7.60
CA GLY A 91 1.07 -25.69 7.13
C GLY A 91 1.19 -24.47 6.21
N GLY A 92 0.33 -23.46 6.38
CA GLY A 92 0.25 -22.27 5.54
C GLY A 92 -0.81 -22.31 4.42
N SER A 93 -1.45 -23.44 4.13
CA SER A 93 -2.53 -23.48 3.14
C SER A 93 -3.81 -22.78 3.64
N PRO A 94 -4.55 -22.06 2.77
CA PRO A 94 -5.82 -21.46 3.13
C PRO A 94 -6.78 -22.48 3.73
N GLN A 95 -7.50 -22.06 4.78
CA GLN A 95 -8.52 -22.87 5.43
C GLN A 95 -9.90 -22.34 5.08
N GLU A 96 -10.77 -23.24 4.61
CA GLU A 96 -12.19 -22.91 4.44
C GLU A 96 -12.94 -23.06 5.76
N PHE A 97 -13.70 -22.01 6.09
CA PHE A 97 -14.70 -22.01 7.15
C PHE A 97 -16.07 -21.89 6.52
N LEU A 98 -16.98 -22.78 6.92
CA LEU A 98 -18.37 -22.77 6.51
C LEU A 98 -19.20 -22.18 7.64
N PHE A 99 -20.05 -21.21 7.33
CA PHE A 99 -21.00 -20.66 8.27
C PHE A 99 -22.33 -21.44 8.16
N GLU A 100 -22.71 -22.19 9.20
CA GLU A 100 -24.03 -22.80 9.25
C GLU A 100 -25.03 -21.84 9.87
N GLY A 101 -25.96 -21.33 9.07
CA GLY A 101 -27.00 -20.45 9.56
C GLY A 101 -27.93 -20.00 8.45
N ARG A 102 -28.83 -19.08 8.78
CA ARG A 102 -29.64 -18.43 7.77
C ARG A 102 -28.86 -17.30 7.11
N PRO A 103 -28.87 -17.20 5.77
CA PRO A 103 -28.30 -16.05 5.10
C PRO A 103 -28.97 -14.73 5.51
N ASN A 104 -28.16 -13.74 5.89
CA ASN A 104 -28.64 -12.39 6.17
C ASN A 104 -29.08 -11.69 4.88
N ASN A 105 -30.03 -10.76 4.98
CA ASN A 105 -30.60 -10.06 3.84
C ASN A 105 -31.27 -8.73 4.26
N GLY A 106 -31.40 -7.80 3.32
CA GLY A 106 -32.00 -6.50 3.60
C GLY A 106 -31.06 -5.62 4.43
N THR A 107 -31.58 -4.52 4.96
CA THR A 107 -30.78 -3.55 5.72
C THR A 107 -30.37 -4.11 7.08
N ILE A 108 -29.10 -3.91 7.43
CA ILE A 108 -28.48 -4.23 8.71
C ILE A 108 -27.78 -2.96 9.17
N LEU A 109 -28.02 -2.58 10.42
CA LEU A 109 -27.49 -1.35 11.02
C LEU A 109 -26.63 -1.73 12.21
N ILE A 110 -25.42 -1.16 12.27
CA ILE A 110 -24.50 -1.29 13.39
C ILE A 110 -24.35 0.10 14.00
N ALA A 111 -24.56 0.23 15.31
CA ALA A 111 -24.41 1.50 15.98
C ALA A 111 -22.98 2.03 15.81
N ALA A 112 -22.89 3.27 15.34
CA ALA A 112 -21.65 4.02 15.26
C ALA A 112 -21.71 5.09 16.34
N ASP A 113 -20.82 5.00 17.31
CA ASP A 113 -20.74 5.95 18.41
C ASP A 113 -19.36 6.59 18.33
N ASP A 114 -19.27 7.84 17.90
CA ASP A 114 -18.00 8.54 17.85
C ASP A 114 -17.60 8.97 19.26
N VAL A 115 -16.59 8.29 19.79
CA VAL A 115 -16.02 8.54 21.12
C VAL A 115 -14.73 9.36 21.06
N ASP A 116 -14.41 9.95 19.90
CA ASP A 116 -13.28 10.86 19.73
C ASP A 116 -13.41 12.02 20.75
N GLY A 117 -12.35 12.24 21.53
CA GLY A 117 -12.29 13.24 22.59
C GLY A 117 -12.70 12.79 23.99
N ASP A 118 -12.98 11.50 24.25
CA ASP A 118 -13.07 10.99 25.63
C ASP A 118 -11.66 10.89 26.28
N THR A 119 -11.23 12.00 26.88
CA THR A 119 -9.98 12.18 27.66
C THR A 119 -9.77 11.16 28.81
N ALA A 120 -10.70 10.23 29.04
CA ALA A 120 -10.61 9.24 30.12
C ALA A 120 -9.69 8.04 29.81
N ASN A 121 -9.36 7.77 28.53
CA ASN A 121 -8.62 6.57 28.10
C ASN A 121 -7.34 6.87 27.30
N GLU A 122 -6.62 7.96 27.63
CA GLU A 122 -5.34 8.33 27.02
C GLU A 122 -4.17 7.42 27.47
N SER A 123 -4.21 6.12 27.13
CA SER A 123 -3.06 5.23 27.37
C SER A 123 -2.00 5.28 26.26
N GLU A 124 -2.33 5.85 25.11
CA GLU A 124 -1.43 6.03 23.97
C GLU A 124 -1.64 7.45 23.43
N ALA A 125 -0.58 8.28 23.43
CA ALA A 125 -0.67 9.64 22.92
C ALA A 125 -0.99 9.64 21.42
N ASP A 126 -1.80 10.61 20.97
CA ASP A 126 -2.10 10.89 19.56
C ASP A 126 -3.01 9.88 18.81
N VAL A 127 -3.69 8.96 19.50
CA VAL A 127 -4.76 8.13 18.90
C VAL A 127 -6.11 8.58 19.43
N THR A 128 -6.87 9.32 18.61
CA THR A 128 -8.20 9.82 18.97
C THR A 128 -9.31 9.23 18.09
N GLN A 129 -8.94 8.54 17.01
CA GLN A 129 -9.87 8.01 16.02
C GLN A 129 -10.69 6.86 16.59
N THR A 130 -12.01 7.02 16.57
CA THR A 130 -12.93 5.92 16.86
C THR A 130 -12.93 4.95 15.68
N THR A 131 -12.64 3.67 15.91
CA THR A 131 -12.65 2.65 14.86
C THR A 131 -13.53 1.47 15.20
N THR A 132 -14.06 0.81 14.17
CA THR A 132 -14.98 -0.32 14.28
C THR A 132 -14.59 -1.42 13.30
N LEU A 133 -14.55 -2.66 13.79
CA LEU A 133 -14.39 -3.87 12.99
C LEU A 133 -15.78 -4.37 12.56
N VAL A 134 -16.07 -4.21 11.28
CA VAL A 134 -17.29 -4.71 10.64
C VAL A 134 -16.95 -5.86 9.69
N GLY A 135 -17.93 -6.66 9.31
CA GLY A 135 -17.74 -7.75 8.36
C GLY A 135 -18.94 -7.94 7.45
N ASN A 136 -18.69 -8.29 6.19
CA ASN A 136 -19.75 -8.47 5.20
C ASN A 136 -20.76 -9.53 5.69
N PRO A 137 -22.01 -9.13 6.01
CA PRO A 137 -22.99 -10.03 6.60
C PRO A 137 -23.71 -10.89 5.56
N TYR A 138 -23.59 -10.57 4.27
CA TYR A 138 -24.41 -11.16 3.22
C TYR A 138 -23.81 -12.45 2.68
N PRO A 139 -24.66 -13.37 2.16
CA PRO A 139 -24.22 -14.58 1.46
C PRO A 139 -23.72 -14.29 0.03
N SER A 140 -23.11 -13.13 -0.18
CA SER A 140 -22.52 -12.69 -1.44
C SER A 140 -21.48 -11.62 -1.13
N SER A 141 -20.55 -11.40 -2.06
CA SER A 141 -19.67 -10.25 -1.98
C SER A 141 -20.46 -8.93 -1.95
N ILE A 142 -19.84 -7.91 -1.38
CA ILE A 142 -20.31 -6.52 -1.46
C ILE A 142 -19.28 -5.66 -2.20
N ASP A 143 -19.75 -4.61 -2.86
CA ASP A 143 -18.91 -3.57 -3.45
C ASP A 143 -18.51 -2.56 -2.36
N ALA A 144 -17.20 -2.45 -2.10
CA ALA A 144 -16.66 -1.53 -1.12
C ALA A 144 -16.98 -0.06 -1.45
N HIS A 145 -16.99 0.32 -2.73
CA HIS A 145 -17.28 1.71 -3.13
C HIS A 145 -18.72 2.05 -2.76
N LYS A 146 -19.66 1.13 -3.01
CA LYS A 146 -21.07 1.32 -2.64
C LYS A 146 -21.28 1.33 -1.13
N PHE A 147 -20.52 0.54 -0.38
CA PHE A 147 -20.51 0.60 1.08
C PHE A 147 -20.03 1.97 1.58
N ILE A 148 -18.94 2.51 1.02
CA ILE A 148 -18.41 3.84 1.36
C ILE A 148 -19.44 4.93 1.06
N ASP A 149 -20.08 4.89 -0.12
CA ASP A 149 -21.10 5.87 -0.52
C ASP A 149 -22.33 5.85 0.41
N ASP A 150 -22.81 4.66 0.79
CA ASP A 150 -23.98 4.51 1.66
C ASP A 150 -23.73 4.92 3.12
N ASN A 151 -22.46 5.01 3.52
CA ASN A 151 -22.03 5.37 4.88
C ASN A 151 -21.43 6.77 4.97
N ALA A 152 -21.61 7.59 3.92
CA ALA A 152 -21.12 8.96 3.88
C ALA A 152 -21.61 9.78 5.08
N GLY A 153 -20.66 10.41 5.77
CA GLY A 153 -20.90 11.21 6.97
C GLY A 153 -20.94 10.41 8.27
N ILE A 154 -20.92 9.07 8.25
CA ILE A 154 -20.78 8.24 9.46
C ILE A 154 -19.35 7.72 9.61
N ILE A 155 -18.74 7.30 8.50
CA ILE A 155 -17.35 6.84 8.46
C ILE A 155 -16.45 7.86 7.76
N GLU A 156 -15.13 7.72 7.93
CA GLU A 156 -14.14 8.60 7.26
C GLU A 156 -14.10 8.39 5.74
N GLY A 157 -14.43 7.19 5.27
CA GLY A 157 -14.47 6.85 3.84
C GLY A 157 -13.37 5.88 3.40
N THR A 158 -12.52 5.44 4.33
CA THR A 158 -11.47 4.45 4.09
C THR A 158 -11.76 3.10 4.77
N ILE A 159 -11.42 2.01 4.06
CA ILE A 159 -11.47 0.63 4.55
C ILE A 159 -10.04 0.11 4.78
N TYR A 160 -9.83 -0.49 5.94
CA TYR A 160 -8.56 -1.08 6.35
C TYR A 160 -8.69 -2.60 6.49
N LEU A 161 -7.89 -3.34 5.72
CA LEU A 161 -7.93 -4.80 5.67
C LEU A 161 -6.63 -5.38 6.24
N TYR A 162 -6.73 -6.10 7.36
CA TYR A 162 -5.55 -6.67 8.01
C TYR A 162 -5.00 -7.88 7.25
N GLN A 163 -3.76 -7.82 6.79
CA GLN A 163 -3.03 -8.97 6.26
C GLN A 163 -2.00 -9.47 7.27
N HIS A 164 -2.03 -10.76 7.57
CA HIS A 164 -0.94 -11.49 8.22
C HIS A 164 -0.16 -12.25 7.15
N TRP A 165 1.15 -12.06 7.06
CA TRP A 165 1.97 -12.70 6.03
C TRP A 165 3.16 -13.51 6.56
N GLY A 166 3.43 -13.49 7.87
CA GLY A 166 4.50 -14.31 8.45
C GLY A 166 4.50 -14.37 9.98
N GLY A 167 5.43 -15.13 10.55
CA GLY A 167 5.51 -15.37 11.99
C GLY A 167 4.44 -16.34 12.54
N ASP A 168 4.76 -17.00 13.65
CA ASP A 168 3.92 -17.98 14.35
C ASP A 168 3.73 -17.70 15.85
N ASN A 169 4.24 -16.57 16.33
CA ASN A 169 4.14 -16.14 17.72
C ASN A 169 2.97 -15.15 17.92
N HIS A 170 2.66 -14.90 19.19
CA HIS A 170 1.61 -13.96 19.62
C HIS A 170 2.18 -12.75 20.36
N ILE A 171 3.39 -12.34 19.98
CA ILE A 171 4.09 -11.20 20.58
C ILE A 171 3.90 -10.02 19.63
N LEU A 172 3.21 -8.98 20.09
CA LEU A 172 2.73 -7.88 19.24
C LEU A 172 3.84 -7.18 18.44
N ASN A 173 5.05 -7.08 18.98
CA ASN A 173 6.20 -6.48 18.31
C ASN A 173 6.89 -7.39 17.28
N GLU A 174 6.55 -8.68 17.27
CA GLU A 174 7.07 -9.68 16.33
C GLU A 174 6.04 -10.04 15.25
N TYR A 175 4.90 -9.31 15.19
CA TYR A 175 3.86 -9.57 14.19
C TYR A 175 4.33 -9.16 12.79
N GLU A 176 4.31 -10.11 11.87
CA GLU A 176 4.50 -9.86 10.44
C GLU A 176 3.12 -9.70 9.78
N GLY A 177 2.54 -8.52 10.00
CA GLY A 177 1.24 -8.15 9.47
C GLY A 177 1.01 -6.63 9.48
N GLY A 178 -0.05 -6.20 8.81
CA GLY A 178 -0.37 -4.79 8.64
C GLY A 178 -1.68 -4.58 7.90
N TYR A 179 -2.12 -3.33 7.79
CA TYR A 179 -3.38 -2.97 7.13
C TYR A 179 -3.14 -2.52 5.70
N ALA A 180 -3.81 -3.18 4.76
CA ALA A 180 -4.01 -2.68 3.41
C ALA A 180 -5.10 -1.60 3.43
N VAL A 181 -5.02 -0.65 2.50
CA VAL A 181 -5.95 0.47 2.40
C VAL A 181 -6.77 0.35 1.13
N LEU A 182 -8.09 0.46 1.27
CA LEU A 182 -9.06 0.43 0.18
C LEU A 182 -10.01 1.62 0.32
N ASN A 183 -10.11 2.41 -0.74
CA ASN A 183 -11.20 3.38 -0.91
C ASN A 183 -11.54 3.47 -2.42
N LYS A 184 -12.28 4.50 -2.84
CA LYS A 184 -12.72 4.66 -4.24
C LYS A 184 -11.58 5.04 -5.20
N LEU A 185 -10.46 5.55 -4.67
CA LEU A 185 -9.27 5.92 -5.43
C LEU A 185 -8.21 4.80 -5.41
N ALA A 186 -7.97 4.22 -4.24
CA ALA A 186 -6.74 3.52 -3.95
C ALA A 186 -6.96 2.09 -3.48
N LYS A 187 -6.10 1.19 -4.00
CA LYS A 187 -5.89 -0.18 -3.52
C LYS A 187 -4.42 -0.33 -3.15
N ILE A 188 -4.10 -0.05 -1.90
CA ILE A 188 -2.73 -0.02 -1.38
C ILE A 188 -2.48 -1.29 -0.56
N ARG A 189 -1.37 -1.98 -0.86
CA ARG A 189 -0.95 -3.17 -0.13
C ARG A 189 -0.71 -2.86 1.34
N ALA A 190 -0.86 -3.87 2.17
CA ALA A 190 -0.50 -3.75 3.56
C ALA A 190 1.00 -3.45 3.69
N TYR A 191 1.32 -2.61 4.67
CA TYR A 191 2.69 -2.36 5.10
C TYR A 191 2.78 -2.63 6.59
N GLN A 192 3.88 -3.23 7.04
CA GLN A 192 3.97 -3.73 8.41
C GLN A 192 3.62 -2.67 9.44
N PHE A 193 2.82 -3.11 10.40
CA PHE A 193 2.56 -2.36 11.61
C PHE A 193 3.87 -2.17 12.40
N VAL A 194 4.08 -0.99 12.98
CA VAL A 194 5.21 -0.81 13.90
C VAL A 194 4.74 -1.29 15.26
N GLY A 195 5.37 -2.34 15.78
CA GLY A 195 5.14 -2.83 17.13
C GLY A 195 5.39 -1.76 18.20
N LYS A 196 4.98 -2.04 19.44
CA LYS A 196 5.18 -1.11 20.56
C LYS A 196 6.65 -0.69 20.66
N SER A 197 6.90 0.61 20.68
CA SER A 197 8.23 1.26 20.78
C SER A 197 9.13 1.25 19.54
N GLY A 198 8.62 0.96 18.33
CA GLY A 198 9.48 1.07 17.13
C GLY A 198 10.42 -0.11 16.89
N ASP A 199 10.35 -1.15 17.74
CA ASP A 199 11.19 -2.33 17.63
C ASP A 199 10.70 -3.25 16.50
N PHE A 200 11.63 -3.72 15.68
CA PHE A 200 11.41 -4.61 14.54
C PHE A 200 12.48 -5.71 14.52
N ASP A 201 12.06 -6.97 14.43
CA ASP A 201 12.92 -8.17 14.51
C ASP A 201 13.29 -8.79 13.14
N GLY A 202 13.36 -7.99 12.07
CA GLY A 202 13.98 -8.45 10.82
C GLY A 202 13.14 -9.37 9.90
N GLY A 203 11.80 -9.44 10.09
CA GLY A 203 10.88 -10.13 9.16
C GLY A 203 10.63 -9.39 7.84
N SER A 204 9.87 -9.95 6.88
CA SER A 204 9.49 -9.19 5.67
C SER A 204 8.46 -8.12 6.07
N GLN A 205 8.71 -6.83 5.80
CA GLN A 205 7.74 -5.77 6.16
C GLN A 205 6.69 -5.49 5.07
N ASN A 206 6.82 -6.11 3.90
CA ASN A 206 5.91 -5.87 2.79
C ASN A 206 4.74 -6.83 2.86
N GLY A 207 3.52 -6.27 2.84
CA GLY A 207 2.33 -7.03 2.49
C GLY A 207 2.45 -7.55 1.05
N THR A 208 1.91 -8.73 0.84
CA THR A 208 2.02 -9.46 -0.43
C THR A 208 0.75 -9.40 -1.27
N LEU A 209 -0.34 -8.84 -0.74
CA LEU A 209 -1.66 -8.85 -1.36
C LEU A 209 -2.21 -7.44 -1.49
N THR A 210 -2.68 -7.09 -2.69
CA THR A 210 -3.42 -5.87 -2.97
C THR A 210 -4.91 -6.11 -2.69
N PRO A 211 -5.61 -5.20 -1.99
CA PRO A 211 -7.03 -5.38 -1.71
C PRO A 211 -7.88 -5.41 -2.99
N SER A 212 -8.90 -6.28 -2.97
CA SER A 212 -9.98 -6.22 -3.97
C SER A 212 -10.98 -5.13 -3.60
N GLN A 213 -11.66 -4.56 -4.60
CA GLN A 213 -12.84 -3.71 -4.39
C GLN A 213 -14.01 -4.50 -3.77
N TYR A 214 -14.10 -5.80 -4.02
CA TYR A 214 -15.21 -6.61 -3.53
C TYR A 214 -14.82 -7.32 -2.24
N ILE A 215 -15.61 -7.10 -1.19
CA ILE A 215 -15.41 -7.73 0.13
C ILE A 215 -16.16 -9.06 0.16
N GLY A 216 -15.42 -10.15 0.39
CA GLY A 216 -15.97 -11.52 0.40
C GLY A 216 -16.93 -11.79 1.56
N VAL A 217 -17.63 -12.92 1.48
CA VAL A 217 -18.60 -13.34 2.52
C VAL A 217 -17.89 -13.50 3.87
N GLY A 218 -18.38 -12.81 4.90
CA GLY A 218 -17.81 -12.86 6.25
C GLY A 218 -16.43 -12.22 6.40
N GLN A 219 -15.86 -11.65 5.33
CA GLN A 219 -14.59 -10.94 5.40
C GLN A 219 -14.80 -9.65 6.20
N SER A 220 -13.98 -9.49 7.25
CA SER A 220 -14.02 -8.33 8.14
C SER A 220 -12.96 -7.29 7.77
N PHE A 221 -13.25 -6.04 8.06
CA PHE A 221 -12.40 -4.89 7.84
C PHE A 221 -12.66 -3.81 8.89
N ILE A 222 -11.67 -2.94 9.11
CA ILE A 222 -11.77 -1.79 10.01
C ILE A 222 -12.14 -0.54 9.20
N THR A 223 -12.92 0.34 9.80
CA THR A 223 -13.15 1.71 9.31
C THR A 223 -13.22 2.68 10.50
N GLU A 224 -12.88 3.94 10.26
CA GLU A 224 -12.98 5.02 11.24
C GLU A 224 -14.42 5.57 11.25
N VAL A 225 -14.99 5.70 12.44
CA VAL A 225 -16.26 6.38 12.71
C VAL A 225 -15.96 7.83 13.01
N VAL A 226 -16.63 8.74 12.31
CA VAL A 226 -16.42 10.20 12.43
C VAL A 226 -17.65 10.95 12.91
N ASN A 227 -18.80 10.27 13.05
CA ASN A 227 -20.02 10.82 13.65
C ASN A 227 -20.90 9.69 14.21
N ASP A 228 -21.67 10.04 15.25
CA ASP A 228 -22.74 9.19 15.79
C ASP A 228 -23.80 8.84 14.72
N GLY A 229 -24.25 7.59 14.71
CA GLY A 229 -25.31 7.13 13.82
C GLY A 229 -25.33 5.62 13.67
N ASN A 230 -25.42 5.16 12.41
CA ASN A 230 -25.35 3.74 12.11
C ASN A 230 -24.50 3.51 10.86
N ILE A 231 -23.59 2.54 10.95
CA ILE A 231 -22.99 1.93 9.77
C ILE A 231 -24.06 1.01 9.15
N GLU A 232 -24.37 1.25 7.87
CA GLU A 232 -25.39 0.56 7.10
C GLU A 232 -24.77 -0.45 6.14
N PHE A 233 -25.21 -1.70 6.28
CA PHE A 233 -25.18 -2.68 5.20
C PHE A 233 -26.57 -2.76 4.56
N ASN A 234 -26.64 -2.74 3.23
CA ASN A 234 -27.90 -2.94 2.51
C ASN A 234 -27.74 -3.76 1.22
N ASN A 235 -28.88 -4.20 0.67
CA ASN A 235 -28.90 -5.05 -0.52
C ASN A 235 -28.34 -4.41 -1.79
N SER A 236 -28.28 -3.08 -1.87
CA SER A 236 -27.74 -2.38 -3.05
C SER A 236 -26.22 -2.46 -3.13
N GLN A 237 -25.55 -2.80 -2.02
CA GLN A 237 -24.11 -3.04 -1.96
C GLN A 237 -23.73 -4.43 -2.48
N ARG A 238 -24.68 -5.36 -2.60
CA ARG A 238 -24.41 -6.75 -2.97
C ARG A 238 -24.03 -6.83 -4.46
N TYR A 239 -22.92 -7.50 -4.74
CA TYR A 239 -22.42 -7.66 -6.09
C TYR A 239 -22.07 -9.12 -6.37
N PHE A 240 -22.43 -9.62 -7.56
CA PHE A 240 -22.06 -10.98 -7.96
C PHE A 240 -20.65 -11.00 -8.55
N LYS A 241 -19.68 -11.43 -7.75
CA LYS A 241 -18.34 -11.80 -8.21
C LYS A 241 -18.00 -13.20 -7.72
N LEU A 242 -17.30 -13.95 -8.56
CA LEU A 242 -16.82 -15.29 -8.23
C LEU A 242 -15.43 -15.18 -7.61
N GLU A 243 -15.17 -15.95 -6.55
CA GLU A 243 -13.81 -16.04 -6.00
C GLU A 243 -12.84 -16.61 -7.05
N SER A 244 -13.28 -17.60 -7.84
CA SER A 244 -12.46 -18.28 -8.84
C SER A 244 -11.88 -17.38 -9.95
N THR A 245 -12.36 -16.14 -10.10
CA THR A 245 -11.83 -15.17 -11.07
C THR A 245 -10.79 -14.23 -10.46
N GLY A 246 -10.48 -14.35 -9.16
CA GLY A 246 -9.52 -13.51 -8.45
C GLY A 246 -10.02 -12.07 -8.23
N ASP A 247 -11.34 -11.85 -8.33
CA ASP A 247 -11.97 -10.54 -8.19
C ASP A 247 -12.48 -10.27 -6.76
N VAL A 248 -12.46 -11.26 -5.86
CA VAL A 248 -12.91 -11.15 -4.46
C VAL A 248 -11.83 -11.65 -3.50
N GLU A 249 -10.70 -12.12 -4.03
CA GLU A 249 -9.69 -12.84 -3.26
C GLU A 249 -8.66 -11.89 -2.66
N PHE A 250 -8.84 -11.50 -1.39
CA PHE A 250 -7.80 -10.79 -0.63
C PHE A 250 -6.98 -11.71 0.29
N PHE A 251 -7.49 -12.90 0.68
CA PHE A 251 -6.78 -13.85 1.57
C PHE A 251 -6.70 -15.29 1.05
N ARG A 252 -7.34 -15.61 -0.09
CA ARG A 252 -7.43 -16.98 -0.60
C ARG A 252 -6.54 -17.15 -1.82
N THR A 253 -5.31 -17.64 -1.66
CA THR A 253 -4.57 -18.18 -2.81
C THR A 253 -3.94 -19.53 -2.46
N ASN A 254 -4.21 -20.51 -3.31
CA ASN A 254 -3.20 -21.50 -3.70
C ASN A 254 -2.64 -20.99 -5.03
N GLU A 255 -1.32 -20.86 -5.14
CA GLU A 255 -0.65 -20.56 -6.41
C GLU A 255 -1.15 -21.56 -7.47
N ASN A 256 -1.93 -21.13 -8.47
CA ASN A 256 -1.98 -21.77 -9.81
C ASN A 256 -2.91 -21.14 -10.87
N ASN A 257 -3.72 -20.12 -10.60
CA ASN A 257 -4.59 -19.54 -11.66
C ASN A 257 -4.17 -18.12 -12.05
N LYS A 258 -3.17 -18.01 -12.92
CA LYS A 258 -2.97 -16.82 -13.77
C LYS A 258 -3.82 -16.99 -15.03
N GLU A 259 -5.12 -16.69 -14.96
CA GLU A 259 -5.89 -16.38 -16.17
C GLU A 259 -5.90 -14.86 -16.39
N THR A 260 -5.72 -14.48 -17.65
CA THR A 260 -5.66 -13.10 -18.12
C THR A 260 -6.99 -12.40 -17.88
N LYS A 261 -7.00 -11.38 -17.02
CA LYS A 261 -8.20 -10.61 -16.67
C LYS A 261 -8.70 -9.81 -17.88
N THR A 262 -9.98 -9.95 -18.18
CA THR A 262 -10.76 -8.93 -18.90
C THR A 262 -11.70 -8.34 -17.86
N SER A 263 -11.32 -7.23 -17.25
CA SER A 263 -12.22 -6.47 -16.40
C SER A 263 -13.24 -5.77 -17.30
N GLU A 264 -14.51 -6.13 -17.18
CA GLU A 264 -15.59 -5.18 -17.46
C GLU A 264 -15.58 -4.17 -16.31
N GLU A 265 -14.66 -3.22 -16.37
CA GLU A 265 -14.63 -2.06 -15.50
C GLU A 265 -15.60 -1.02 -16.06
N GLN A 266 -16.55 -0.64 -15.20
CA GLN A 266 -17.28 0.61 -15.35
C GLN A 266 -16.24 1.71 -15.51
N SER A 267 -16.32 2.44 -16.62
CA SER A 267 -15.44 3.54 -17.00
C SER A 267 -15.43 4.62 -15.92
N ASP A 268 -14.60 4.45 -14.89
CA ASP A 268 -14.22 5.56 -14.02
C ASP A 268 -13.23 6.41 -14.80
N SER A 269 -13.65 7.63 -15.11
CA SER A 269 -12.86 8.70 -15.75
C SER A 269 -11.72 9.21 -14.85
N LEU A 270 -11.38 8.48 -13.80
CA LEU A 270 -10.35 8.82 -12.82
C LEU A 270 -9.00 8.39 -13.38
N SER A 271 -8.12 9.37 -13.60
CA SER A 271 -6.70 9.11 -13.86
C SER A 271 -6.02 8.78 -12.53
N VAL A 272 -5.22 7.72 -12.50
CA VAL A 272 -4.55 7.28 -11.27
C VAL A 272 -3.07 7.10 -11.53
N ILE A 273 -2.25 7.56 -10.58
CA ILE A 273 -0.81 7.32 -10.51
C ILE A 273 -0.54 6.63 -9.18
N LYS A 274 -0.21 5.35 -9.22
CA LYS A 274 0.22 4.58 -8.05
C LYS A 274 1.73 4.59 -7.98
N MET A 275 2.25 5.23 -6.94
CA MET A 275 3.67 5.42 -6.70
C MET A 275 4.21 4.34 -5.77
N GLU A 276 5.47 3.96 -5.92
CA GLU A 276 6.19 3.09 -5.00
C GLU A 276 7.54 3.72 -4.60
N PHE A 277 7.72 3.91 -3.30
CA PHE A 277 8.98 4.29 -2.68
C PHE A 277 9.65 3.04 -2.11
N ARG A 278 10.78 2.64 -2.68
CA ARG A 278 11.50 1.40 -2.36
C ARG A 278 12.86 1.68 -1.76
N LEU A 279 13.28 0.83 -0.84
CA LEU A 279 14.60 0.84 -0.21
C LEU A 279 15.46 -0.31 -0.72
N SER A 280 16.78 -0.18 -0.61
CA SER A 280 17.75 -1.23 -0.96
C SER A 280 17.66 -2.53 -0.14
N ASN A 281 16.88 -2.57 0.93
CA ASN A 281 16.53 -3.79 1.68
C ASN A 281 15.14 -4.33 1.30
N ASP A 282 14.65 -3.97 0.12
CA ASP A 282 13.38 -4.39 -0.48
C ASP A 282 12.12 -3.89 0.21
N LEU A 283 12.22 -3.04 1.23
CA LEU A 283 11.05 -2.39 1.82
C LEU A 283 10.40 -1.43 0.82
N THR A 284 9.08 -1.50 0.71
CA THR A 284 8.30 -0.70 -0.25
C THR A 284 7.17 0.03 0.45
N ARG A 285 6.89 1.26 0.01
CA ARG A 285 5.78 2.08 0.45
C ARG A 285 4.99 2.53 -0.77
N GLU A 286 3.71 2.18 -0.83
CA GLU A 286 2.82 2.61 -1.92
C GLU A 286 2.01 3.83 -1.48
N PHE A 287 1.83 4.79 -2.39
CA PHE A 287 0.88 5.89 -2.24
C PHE A 287 0.22 6.19 -3.59
N VAL A 288 -0.96 6.82 -3.58
CA VAL A 288 -1.78 6.97 -4.80
C VAL A 288 -2.18 8.43 -5.00
N LEU A 289 -2.04 8.91 -6.22
CA LEU A 289 -2.52 10.21 -6.67
C LEU A 289 -3.64 10.00 -7.70
N GLY A 290 -4.80 10.62 -7.48
CA GLY A 290 -5.97 10.56 -8.36
C GLY A 290 -6.30 11.89 -8.99
N PHE A 291 -6.83 11.89 -10.20
CA PHE A 291 -7.19 13.10 -10.93
C PHE A 291 -8.52 12.95 -11.66
N SER A 292 -9.45 13.87 -11.42
CA SER A 292 -10.73 13.95 -12.13
C SER A 292 -11.29 15.37 -12.08
N GLU A 293 -12.14 15.73 -13.05
CA GLU A 293 -12.87 17.01 -13.06
C GLU A 293 -13.83 17.16 -11.87
N ASP A 294 -14.23 16.05 -11.24
CA ASP A 294 -15.16 16.02 -10.11
C ASP A 294 -14.47 16.15 -8.74
N MET A 295 -13.14 16.18 -8.69
CA MET A 295 -12.33 16.25 -7.46
C MET A 295 -11.85 17.68 -7.19
N THR A 296 -11.44 17.95 -5.97
CA THR A 296 -11.10 19.29 -5.49
C THR A 296 -9.66 19.34 -4.93
N MET A 297 -9.21 20.55 -4.56
CA MET A 297 -7.97 20.71 -3.79
C MET A 297 -8.19 20.53 -2.28
N ASP A 298 -9.45 20.41 -1.87
CA ASP A 298 -9.85 20.11 -0.50
C ASP A 298 -10.04 18.59 -0.34
N TYR A 299 -10.33 18.13 0.87
CA TYR A 299 -10.50 16.70 1.14
C TYR A 299 -11.72 16.12 0.41
N ASP A 300 -11.51 15.09 -0.40
CA ASP A 300 -12.54 14.39 -1.17
C ASP A 300 -12.94 13.07 -0.51
N TYR A 301 -14.12 13.06 0.11
CA TYR A 301 -14.65 11.90 0.85
C TYR A 301 -14.64 10.61 0.03
N GLY A 302 -14.06 9.56 0.61
CA GLY A 302 -13.97 8.24 0.00
C GLY A 302 -12.91 8.10 -1.09
N TYR A 303 -12.17 9.16 -1.43
CA TYR A 303 -11.05 9.14 -2.37
C TYR A 303 -9.73 9.46 -1.67
N ASP A 304 -9.74 10.43 -0.77
CA ASP A 304 -8.60 10.74 0.09
C ASP A 304 -8.47 9.72 1.23
N ALA A 305 -7.23 9.43 1.63
CA ALA A 305 -6.97 8.55 2.77
C ALA A 305 -5.76 9.04 3.58
N LYS A 306 -5.96 9.20 4.88
CA LYS A 306 -4.90 9.55 5.82
C LYS A 306 -3.87 8.42 5.98
N LEU A 307 -2.63 8.81 6.23
CA LEU A 307 -1.55 7.92 6.62
C LEU A 307 -1.74 7.51 8.09
N MET A 308 -2.11 6.26 8.35
CA MET A 308 -2.35 5.77 9.73
C MET A 308 -1.17 5.99 10.69
N ALA A 309 0.06 5.77 10.22
CA ALA A 309 1.27 5.97 11.02
C ALA A 309 2.49 6.15 10.13
N THR A 310 3.27 7.19 10.39
CA THR A 310 4.55 7.42 9.71
C THR A 310 5.61 6.43 10.16
N LYS A 311 6.46 6.02 9.22
CA LYS A 311 7.58 5.08 9.45
C LYS A 311 8.93 5.79 9.35
N SER A 312 9.99 5.12 9.79
CA SER A 312 11.37 5.66 9.75
C SER A 312 11.86 5.94 8.33
N ASN A 313 11.31 5.23 7.34
CA ASN A 313 11.45 5.54 5.93
C ASN A 313 10.03 5.56 5.32
N ASP A 314 9.58 6.71 4.85
CA ASP A 314 8.21 6.91 4.39
C ASP A 314 8.14 8.04 3.35
N MET A 315 7.12 7.98 2.50
CA MET A 315 6.82 9.02 1.52
C MET A 315 5.31 9.18 1.35
N TYR A 316 4.84 10.43 1.39
CA TYR A 316 3.42 10.78 1.43
C TYR A 316 3.18 12.20 0.89
N THR A 317 1.92 12.54 0.62
CA THR A 317 1.49 13.93 0.37
C THR A 317 0.90 14.55 1.63
N MET A 318 0.62 15.85 1.60
CA MET A 318 0.01 16.57 2.72
C MET A 318 -1.28 17.26 2.32
N TRP A 319 -2.25 17.30 3.23
CA TRP A 319 -3.39 18.21 3.17
C TRP A 319 -3.71 18.76 4.55
N ASN A 320 -3.70 20.09 4.72
CA ASN A 320 -3.99 20.77 5.98
C ASN A 320 -3.34 20.12 7.22
N ASP A 321 -2.02 19.92 7.16
CA ASP A 321 -1.18 19.27 8.19
C ASP A 321 -1.42 17.75 8.39
N GLU A 322 -2.40 17.16 7.71
CA GLU A 322 -2.59 15.71 7.65
C GLU A 322 -1.67 15.06 6.61
N LYS A 323 -1.09 13.93 6.98
CA LYS A 323 -0.27 13.10 6.09
C LYS A 323 -1.19 12.16 5.31
N MET A 324 -1.03 12.08 4.00
CA MET A 324 -1.95 11.37 3.12
C MET A 324 -1.25 10.24 2.37
N ILE A 325 -1.87 9.06 2.35
CA ILE A 325 -1.37 7.90 1.58
C ILE A 325 -2.11 7.73 0.25
N ALA A 326 -3.31 8.29 0.13
CA ALA A 326 -4.01 8.46 -1.12
C ALA A 326 -4.61 9.86 -1.17
N GLN A 327 -4.53 10.52 -2.32
CA GLN A 327 -5.09 11.85 -2.49
C GLN A 327 -5.61 12.09 -3.91
N ALA A 328 -6.84 12.56 -4.00
CA ALA A 328 -7.45 13.05 -5.21
C ALA A 328 -7.15 14.53 -5.41
N TYR A 329 -7.10 14.91 -6.68
CA TYR A 329 -6.86 16.27 -7.14
C TYR A 329 -7.83 16.55 -8.30
N PRO A 330 -8.10 17.84 -8.60
CA PRO A 330 -8.82 18.21 -9.81
C PRO A 330 -8.09 17.70 -11.06
N GLN A 331 -8.75 17.81 -12.21
CA GLN A 331 -8.13 17.51 -13.49
C GLN A 331 -6.76 18.18 -13.62
N ILE A 332 -5.81 17.43 -14.16
CA ILE A 332 -4.41 17.85 -14.29
C ILE A 332 -4.33 19.15 -15.09
N ALA A 333 -3.62 20.12 -14.50
CA ALA A 333 -3.16 21.32 -15.18
C ALA A 333 -1.65 21.19 -15.46
N ALA A 334 -1.17 21.80 -16.54
CA ALA A 334 0.24 21.71 -16.92
C ALA A 334 1.17 22.26 -15.82
N ASP A 335 0.76 23.31 -15.11
CA ASP A 335 1.47 23.94 -14.00
C ASP A 335 1.20 23.31 -12.63
N MET A 336 0.47 22.19 -12.59
CA MET A 336 0.22 21.46 -11.36
C MET A 336 1.53 20.88 -10.81
N GLU A 337 1.77 21.14 -9.54
CA GLU A 337 2.88 20.62 -8.76
C GLU A 337 2.32 19.98 -7.49
N ILE A 338 2.66 18.71 -7.27
CA ILE A 338 2.28 17.97 -6.07
C ILE A 338 3.53 17.71 -5.22
N PRO A 339 3.72 18.44 -4.11
CA PRO A 339 4.85 18.23 -3.22
C PRO A 339 4.80 16.85 -2.56
N LEU A 340 5.94 16.15 -2.58
CA LEU A 340 6.11 14.90 -1.84
C LEU A 340 6.92 15.17 -0.57
N HIS A 341 6.43 14.65 0.54
CA HIS A 341 7.11 14.66 1.82
C HIS A 341 7.81 13.32 2.01
N MET A 342 9.05 13.36 2.47
CA MET A 342 9.91 12.19 2.62
C MET A 342 10.55 12.17 4.01
N VAL A 343 10.52 11.02 4.67
CA VAL A 343 11.29 10.74 5.90
C VAL A 343 12.24 9.60 5.60
N VAL A 344 13.51 9.73 5.96
CA VAL A 344 14.55 8.73 5.65
C VAL A 344 15.59 8.60 6.77
N THR A 345 16.09 7.38 6.98
CA THR A 345 17.19 7.08 7.92
C THR A 345 18.58 7.36 7.36
N GLY A 346 18.72 7.48 6.03
CA GLY A 346 19.94 7.89 5.33
C GLY A 346 21.04 6.82 5.23
N ASP A 347 20.77 5.59 5.68
CA ASP A 347 21.67 4.44 5.63
C ASP A 347 21.41 3.51 4.45
N GLN A 348 20.43 3.84 3.59
CA GLN A 348 19.97 3.04 2.46
C GLN A 348 20.02 3.81 1.14
N THR A 349 19.95 3.09 0.02
CA THR A 349 19.59 3.67 -1.28
C THR A 349 18.07 3.61 -1.44
N TYR A 350 17.51 4.65 -2.05
CA TYR A 350 16.08 4.80 -2.27
C TYR A 350 15.76 4.83 -3.75
N GLU A 351 14.60 4.29 -4.11
CA GLU A 351 14.06 4.26 -5.47
C GLU A 351 12.62 4.81 -5.42
N LEU A 352 12.24 5.65 -6.39
CA LEU A 352 10.88 6.12 -6.55
C LEU A 352 10.41 5.84 -7.98
N SER A 353 9.27 5.16 -8.13
CA SER A 353 8.68 4.83 -9.44
C SER A 353 7.17 5.05 -9.43
N ALA A 354 6.59 5.21 -10.63
CA ALA A 354 5.15 5.04 -10.85
C ALA A 354 4.91 3.59 -11.30
N GLN A 355 4.42 2.74 -10.39
CA GLN A 355 4.20 1.32 -10.65
C GLN A 355 2.97 1.07 -11.53
N GLU A 356 1.97 1.93 -11.43
CA GLU A 356 0.76 1.85 -12.24
C GLU A 356 0.30 3.26 -12.60
N ILE A 357 0.04 3.48 -13.88
CA ILE A 357 -0.61 4.68 -14.39
C ILE A 357 -1.81 4.21 -15.21
N SER A 358 -2.99 4.70 -14.86
CA SER A 358 -4.23 4.38 -15.57
C SER A 358 -4.99 5.64 -15.96
N ASN A 359 -5.66 5.58 -17.10
CA ASN A 359 -6.50 6.65 -17.66
C ASN A 359 -5.84 8.04 -17.73
N LEU A 360 -4.51 8.09 -17.89
CA LEU A 360 -3.72 9.32 -17.96
C LEU A 360 -3.32 9.63 -19.41
N GLU A 361 -4.24 10.18 -20.20
CA GLU A 361 -3.95 10.54 -21.59
C GLU A 361 -3.44 11.98 -21.72
N GLY A 362 -2.40 12.17 -22.54
CA GLY A 362 -1.93 13.51 -22.92
C GLY A 362 -0.99 14.19 -21.91
N PHE A 363 -0.60 13.51 -20.84
CA PHE A 363 0.36 14.00 -19.85
C PHE A 363 1.52 13.02 -19.68
N THR A 364 2.70 13.57 -19.42
CA THR A 364 3.87 12.82 -18.97
C THR A 364 4.04 13.10 -17.48
N VAL A 365 4.28 12.05 -16.69
CA VAL A 365 4.49 12.17 -15.24
C VAL A 365 5.99 12.34 -14.99
N TYR A 366 6.39 13.46 -14.41
CA TYR A 366 7.76 13.69 -14.01
C TYR A 366 7.89 13.76 -12.48
N LEU A 367 8.99 13.21 -11.97
CA LEU A 367 9.53 13.57 -10.67
C LEU A 367 10.49 14.73 -10.83
N TRP A 368 10.25 15.84 -10.13
CA TRP A 368 11.23 16.92 -10.00
C TRP A 368 11.97 16.78 -8.67
N ASP A 369 13.27 16.44 -8.73
CA ASP A 369 14.18 16.53 -7.59
C ASP A 369 14.78 17.94 -7.54
N LYS A 370 14.24 18.79 -6.67
CA LYS A 370 14.67 20.18 -6.46
C LYS A 370 16.06 20.29 -5.84
N TYR A 371 16.59 19.23 -5.23
CA TYR A 371 17.95 19.22 -4.70
C TYR A 371 18.98 19.13 -5.83
N THR A 372 18.68 18.35 -6.88
CA THR A 372 19.56 18.18 -8.05
C THR A 372 19.11 19.00 -9.26
N ASP A 373 17.94 19.63 -9.18
CA ASP A 373 17.20 20.28 -10.27
C ASP A 373 17.02 19.36 -11.49
N THR A 374 16.65 18.10 -11.23
CA THR A 374 16.48 17.08 -12.27
C THR A 374 15.00 16.71 -12.41
N TYR A 375 14.55 16.60 -13.65
CA TYR A 375 13.25 16.01 -14.00
C TYR A 375 13.46 14.58 -14.49
N PHE A 376 12.74 13.63 -13.90
CA PHE A 376 12.82 12.23 -14.28
C PHE A 376 11.44 11.75 -14.74
N ASP A 377 11.36 11.19 -15.96
CA ASP A 377 10.11 10.66 -16.51
C ASP A 377 9.75 9.32 -15.85
N LEU A 378 8.63 9.30 -15.13
CA LEU A 378 8.10 8.12 -14.44
C LEU A 378 7.10 7.33 -15.30
N THR A 379 6.69 7.86 -16.45
CA THR A 379 5.61 7.33 -17.30
C THR A 379 5.94 5.94 -17.84
N GLY A 380 7.23 5.66 -18.07
CA GLY A 380 7.71 4.37 -18.57
C GLY A 380 7.76 3.26 -17.52
N GLY A 381 7.45 3.54 -16.26
CA GLY A 381 7.62 2.59 -15.14
C GLY A 381 9.07 2.44 -14.67
N GLU A 382 9.99 3.27 -15.17
CA GLU A 382 11.36 3.35 -14.67
C GLU A 382 11.38 3.96 -13.26
N TYR A 383 12.48 3.74 -12.54
CA TYR A 383 12.66 4.24 -11.18
C TYR A 383 13.77 5.29 -11.10
N TYR A 384 13.54 6.32 -10.29
CA TYR A 384 14.54 7.31 -9.91
C TYR A 384 15.28 6.85 -8.66
N ALA A 385 16.57 6.54 -8.79
CA ALA A 385 17.42 6.12 -7.68
C ALA A 385 18.18 7.29 -7.05
N PHE A 386 18.18 7.38 -5.72
CA PHE A 386 18.87 8.45 -5.00
C PHE A 386 19.36 8.02 -3.62
N THR A 387 20.25 8.83 -3.05
CA THR A 387 20.63 8.77 -1.63
C THR A 387 20.25 10.09 -0.95
N SER A 388 20.18 10.07 0.37
CA SER A 388 19.85 11.24 1.18
C SER A 388 20.46 11.08 2.57
N GLU A 389 20.82 12.18 3.22
CA GLU A 389 21.14 12.15 4.65
C GLU A 389 19.86 11.87 5.47
N ALA A 390 20.04 11.35 6.69
CA ALA A 390 18.94 11.11 7.62
C ALA A 390 18.15 12.41 7.87
N GLY A 391 16.82 12.37 7.75
CA GLY A 391 16.00 13.55 7.98
C GLY A 391 14.60 13.48 7.41
N THR A 392 13.89 14.60 7.55
CA THR A 392 12.59 14.86 6.95
C THR A 392 12.74 15.97 5.92
N TYR A 393 12.26 15.72 4.71
CA TYR A 393 12.36 16.63 3.57
C TYR A 393 10.95 16.92 3.07
N THR A 394 10.59 18.21 3.00
CA THR A 394 9.25 18.67 2.62
C THR A 394 9.25 19.46 1.30
N ASP A 395 10.43 19.71 0.74
CA ASP A 395 10.66 20.59 -0.41
C ASP A 395 11.63 20.00 -1.45
N ARG A 396 12.00 18.72 -1.32
CA ARG A 396 12.93 18.07 -2.24
C ARG A 396 12.25 17.54 -3.50
N PHE A 397 11.13 16.83 -3.35
CA PHE A 397 10.50 16.10 -4.45
C PHE A 397 9.13 16.66 -4.75
N SER A 398 8.77 16.69 -6.04
CA SER A 398 7.41 17.02 -6.48
C SER A 398 7.04 16.21 -7.72
N ILE A 399 5.79 15.78 -7.81
CA ILE A 399 5.23 15.26 -9.06
C ILE A 399 4.74 16.45 -9.88
N VAL A 400 5.15 16.50 -11.15
CA VAL A 400 4.83 17.57 -12.09
C VAL A 400 4.50 16.98 -13.46
N PHE A 401 3.74 17.73 -14.27
CA PHE A 401 3.24 17.27 -15.57
C PHE A 401 3.86 17.99 -16.77
N GLN A 402 4.84 18.86 -16.49
CA GLN A 402 5.70 19.49 -17.47
C GLN A 402 7.08 19.68 -16.86
N THR A 403 8.11 19.59 -17.69
CA THR A 403 9.43 20.09 -17.31
C THR A 403 9.41 21.61 -17.43
N GLN A 404 10.16 22.33 -16.59
CA GLN A 404 10.48 23.71 -16.95
C GLN A 404 11.20 23.69 -18.30
N ASP A 405 10.84 24.59 -19.23
CA ASP A 405 11.53 24.76 -20.51
C ASP A 405 12.98 25.22 -20.28
N THR A 406 13.83 24.29 -19.89
CA THR A 406 15.26 24.34 -20.15
C THR A 406 15.49 23.37 -21.31
N LEU A 407 15.99 23.90 -22.44
CA LEU A 407 16.44 23.07 -23.55
C LEU A 407 17.50 22.08 -23.02
N SER A 408 17.15 20.84 -22.68
CA SER A 408 18.13 19.77 -22.45
C SER A 408 17.58 18.41 -22.83
N GLU A 409 18.47 17.62 -23.45
CA GLU A 409 18.19 16.54 -24.39
C GLU A 409 18.18 15.16 -23.70
N GLU A 410 17.49 14.22 -24.34
CA GLU A 410 17.35 12.80 -23.95
C GLU A 410 18.69 12.15 -23.56
N GLU A 411 18.81 11.70 -22.30
CA GLU A 411 19.94 10.90 -21.81
C GLU A 411 19.86 9.47 -22.36
N VAL A 412 20.53 9.20 -23.48
CA VAL A 412 20.69 7.84 -24.02
C VAL A 412 21.83 7.14 -23.28
N GLN A 413 21.52 6.04 -22.58
CA GLN A 413 22.48 5.08 -22.03
C GLN A 413 23.36 4.49 -23.16
N LEU A 414 24.58 5.01 -23.32
CA LEU A 414 25.60 4.43 -24.21
C LEU A 414 26.44 3.39 -23.45
N THR A 415 26.07 2.12 -23.58
CA THR A 415 26.74 0.96 -22.95
C THR A 415 28.21 0.74 -23.34
N ASP A 416 28.77 1.51 -24.28
CA ASP A 416 30.12 1.27 -24.85
C ASP A 416 31.18 2.34 -24.49
N THR A 417 30.89 3.28 -23.57
CA THR A 417 31.85 4.33 -23.19
C THR A 417 32.81 3.85 -22.09
N LEU A 418 34.11 3.79 -22.40
CA LEU A 418 35.19 3.46 -21.48
C LEU A 418 35.89 4.73 -20.98
N ILE A 419 35.84 4.96 -19.67
CA ILE A 419 36.50 6.10 -19.01
C ILE A 419 37.55 5.59 -18.02
N TYR A 420 38.80 6.04 -18.15
CA TYR A 420 39.90 5.65 -17.26
C TYR A 420 40.96 6.75 -17.11
N TYR A 421 41.71 6.73 -16.01
CA TYR A 421 42.87 7.60 -15.77
C TYR A 421 44.16 6.82 -15.97
N ASN A 422 45.15 7.44 -16.60
CA ASN A 422 46.48 6.89 -16.79
C ASN A 422 47.47 7.64 -15.89
N THR A 423 48.03 6.92 -14.91
CA THR A 423 49.00 7.46 -13.95
C THR A 423 50.38 7.72 -14.55
N GLN A 424 50.68 7.22 -15.76
CA GLN A 424 52.00 7.45 -16.39
C GLN A 424 52.12 8.80 -17.09
N ASP A 425 51.00 9.37 -17.55
CA ASP A 425 50.98 10.64 -18.29
C ASP A 425 50.00 11.68 -17.72
N ASP A 426 49.41 11.39 -16.55
CA ASP A 426 48.46 12.23 -15.81
C ASP A 426 47.26 12.69 -16.64
N ARG A 427 46.68 11.75 -17.41
CA ARG A 427 45.55 12.03 -18.30
C ARG A 427 44.36 11.14 -18.06
N ILE A 428 43.17 11.73 -18.19
CA ILE A 428 41.91 10.98 -18.29
C ILE A 428 41.54 10.73 -19.74
N TYR A 429 41.16 9.49 -20.04
CA TYR A 429 40.74 9.04 -21.34
C TYR A 429 39.25 8.73 -21.32
N ILE A 430 38.52 9.21 -22.33
CA ILE A 430 37.12 8.88 -22.58
C ILE A 430 37.09 8.30 -24.00
N LYS A 431 36.86 6.99 -24.11
CA LYS A 431 36.87 6.22 -25.35
C LYS A 431 35.50 5.61 -25.62
N GLY A 432 35.20 5.34 -26.89
CA GLY A 432 33.90 4.82 -27.32
C GLY A 432 32.83 5.89 -27.56
N LEU A 433 33.12 7.15 -27.18
CA LEU A 433 32.26 8.29 -27.48
C LEU A 433 32.56 8.82 -28.90
N ASN A 434 31.64 8.64 -29.83
CA ASN A 434 31.78 9.05 -31.25
C ASN A 434 31.33 10.50 -31.51
N GLN A 435 31.27 11.34 -30.49
CA GLN A 435 30.83 12.74 -30.54
C GLN A 435 31.67 13.63 -29.61
N ASN A 436 31.60 14.95 -29.77
CA ASN A 436 32.30 15.86 -28.89
C ASN A 436 31.52 16.04 -27.57
N SER A 437 32.17 16.68 -26.62
CA SER A 437 31.56 17.11 -25.35
C SER A 437 31.50 18.62 -25.28
N LYS A 438 30.45 19.16 -24.67
CA LYS A 438 30.32 20.56 -24.26
C LYS A 438 31.12 20.84 -22.99
N SER A 439 31.12 19.89 -22.05
CA SER A 439 31.93 19.98 -20.83
C SER A 439 32.24 18.62 -20.25
N ILE A 440 33.37 18.52 -19.55
CA ILE A 440 33.75 17.34 -18.77
C ILE A 440 34.13 17.81 -17.37
N ASN A 441 33.43 17.30 -16.37
CA ASN A 441 33.68 17.61 -14.96
C ASN A 441 34.22 16.37 -14.26
N LEU A 442 35.31 16.55 -13.51
CA LEU A 442 35.86 15.56 -12.61
C LEU A 442 35.60 16.00 -11.18
N MET A 443 34.87 15.21 -10.42
CA MET A 443 34.42 15.54 -9.06
C MET A 443 34.92 14.50 -8.08
N ASP A 444 35.24 14.90 -6.85
CA ASP A 444 35.46 13.94 -5.76
C ASP A 444 34.11 13.42 -5.21
N MET A 445 34.15 12.46 -4.28
CA MET A 445 32.95 11.87 -3.68
C MET A 445 32.11 12.84 -2.84
N SER A 446 32.63 14.02 -2.51
CA SER A 446 31.87 15.09 -1.84
C SER A 446 31.17 16.03 -2.84
N GLY A 447 31.28 15.76 -4.14
CA GLY A 447 30.71 16.58 -5.21
C GLY A 447 31.56 17.81 -5.56
N LYS A 448 32.72 17.98 -4.93
CA LYS A 448 33.61 19.11 -5.24
C LYS A 448 34.28 18.89 -6.60
N THR A 449 34.14 19.86 -7.50
CA THR A 449 34.83 19.85 -8.81
C THR A 449 36.33 20.00 -8.64
N ILE A 450 37.08 19.03 -9.12
CA ILE A 450 38.55 18.94 -9.09
C ILE A 450 39.15 19.47 -10.39
N ASN A 451 38.55 19.13 -11.53
CA ASN A 451 38.91 19.67 -12.83
C ASN A 451 37.66 19.83 -13.69
N GLN A 452 37.72 20.83 -14.57
CA GLN A 452 36.69 21.13 -15.54
C GLN A 452 37.34 21.40 -16.90
N PHE A 453 36.87 20.69 -17.92
CA PHE A 453 37.21 20.93 -19.30
C PHE A 453 35.97 21.51 -19.99
N GLY A 454 36.16 22.59 -20.76
CA GLY A 454 35.14 23.05 -21.71
C GLY A 454 35.06 22.13 -22.92
N GLU A 455 34.52 22.62 -24.03
CA GLU A 455 34.24 21.81 -25.23
C GLU A 455 35.46 20.98 -25.68
N GLN A 456 35.31 19.66 -25.78
CA GLN A 456 36.36 18.74 -26.23
C GLN A 456 35.90 17.89 -27.40
N SER A 457 36.68 17.87 -28.48
CA SER A 457 36.44 16.95 -29.59
C SER A 457 36.54 15.48 -29.16
N ALA A 458 35.81 14.59 -29.86
CA ALA A 458 35.93 13.13 -29.66
C ALA A 458 37.40 12.64 -29.70
N SER A 459 38.18 13.22 -30.61
CA SER A 459 39.62 12.92 -30.75
C SER A 459 40.43 13.40 -29.54
N ALA A 460 40.15 14.58 -29.00
CA ALA A 460 40.83 15.09 -27.80
C ALA A 460 40.56 14.20 -26.58
N MET A 461 39.30 13.82 -26.38
CA MET A 461 38.87 12.89 -25.33
C MET A 461 39.54 11.51 -25.46
N SER A 462 39.60 10.96 -26.69
CA SER A 462 40.26 9.68 -26.94
C SER A 462 41.79 9.73 -26.84
N ASN A 463 42.41 10.90 -27.06
CA ASN A 463 43.86 11.12 -26.89
C ASN A 463 44.25 11.51 -25.46
N GLY A 464 43.26 11.67 -24.58
CA GLY A 464 43.42 11.94 -23.15
C GLY A 464 43.47 13.43 -22.83
N LEU A 465 42.91 13.82 -21.68
CA LEU A 465 42.89 15.20 -21.19
C LEU A 465 43.77 15.32 -19.95
N PRO A 466 44.70 16.30 -19.90
CA PRO A 466 45.63 16.44 -18.77
C PRO A 466 44.91 16.88 -17.51
N ILE A 467 45.19 16.19 -16.41
CA ILE A 467 44.71 16.50 -15.06
C ILE A 467 45.95 16.84 -14.24
N THR A 468 45.88 17.89 -13.43
CA THR A 468 46.99 18.25 -12.52
C THR A 468 46.56 18.13 -11.06
N ASN A 469 47.49 17.70 -10.21
CA ASN A 469 47.35 17.67 -8.75
C ASN A 469 46.16 16.84 -8.22
N ILE A 470 45.93 15.65 -8.78
CA ILE A 470 44.91 14.73 -8.27
C ILE A 470 45.50 13.79 -7.22
N SER A 471 44.83 13.64 -6.08
CA SER A 471 45.20 12.68 -5.04
C SER A 471 44.60 11.29 -5.33
N SER A 472 45.17 10.24 -4.75
CA SER A 472 44.53 8.93 -4.77
C SER A 472 43.15 9.00 -4.11
N GLY A 473 42.14 8.40 -4.73
CA GLY A 473 40.76 8.48 -4.29
C GLY A 473 39.76 8.03 -5.33
N ILE A 474 38.48 8.09 -4.95
CA ILE A 474 37.36 7.81 -5.84
C ILE A 474 36.84 9.14 -6.38
N TYR A 475 36.62 9.18 -7.69
CA TYR A 475 36.11 10.34 -8.41
C TYR A 475 34.92 9.96 -9.29
N ILE A 476 34.11 10.94 -9.64
CA ILE A 476 33.06 10.84 -10.64
C ILE A 476 33.46 11.70 -11.84
N VAL A 477 33.40 11.12 -13.03
CA VAL A 477 33.61 11.79 -14.30
C VAL A 477 32.24 11.98 -14.92
N SER A 478 31.84 13.23 -15.12
CA SER A 478 30.59 13.61 -15.78
C SER A 478 30.91 14.26 -17.12
N VAL A 479 30.41 13.69 -18.22
CA VAL A 479 30.62 14.20 -19.57
C VAL A 479 29.27 14.68 -20.12
N LEU A 480 29.16 15.97 -20.44
CA LEU A 480 28.03 16.53 -21.17
C LEU A 480 28.38 16.53 -22.66
N THR A 481 27.66 15.78 -23.47
CA THR A 481 27.94 15.64 -24.91
C THR A 481 27.40 16.82 -25.72
N ASP A 482 27.80 16.94 -27.00
CA ASP A 482 27.19 17.89 -27.94
C ASP A 482 25.68 17.70 -28.09
N THR A 483 25.21 16.45 -27.90
CA THR A 483 23.80 16.08 -27.87
C THR A 483 23.20 16.16 -26.46
N ASN A 484 23.73 17.05 -25.60
CA ASN A 484 23.31 17.28 -24.21
C ASN A 484 23.08 16.02 -23.35
N GLN A 485 23.67 14.88 -23.72
CA GLN A 485 23.62 13.67 -22.92
C GLN A 485 24.64 13.77 -21.81
N ILE A 486 24.25 13.36 -20.60
CA ILE A 486 25.17 13.26 -19.48
C ILE A 486 25.66 11.81 -19.38
N ILE A 487 26.97 11.63 -19.22
CA ILE A 487 27.57 10.31 -18.98
C ILE A 487 28.34 10.39 -17.68
N ASN A 488 27.89 9.65 -16.66
CA ASN A 488 28.53 9.57 -15.35
C ASN A 488 29.27 8.23 -15.18
N LYS A 489 30.56 8.29 -14.85
CA LYS A 489 31.37 7.11 -14.49
C LYS A 489 32.16 7.34 -13.22
N LYS A 490 32.07 6.36 -12.33
CA LYS A 490 32.96 6.23 -11.18
C LYS A 490 34.35 5.80 -11.65
N LEU A 491 35.37 6.50 -11.15
CA LEU A 491 36.77 6.29 -11.44
C LEU A 491 37.54 6.13 -10.12
N ILE A 492 38.46 5.18 -10.06
CA ILE A 492 39.39 5.02 -8.94
C ILE A 492 40.77 5.46 -9.44
N ILE A 493 41.41 6.37 -8.72
CA ILE A 493 42.76 6.83 -8.99
C ILE A 493 43.62 6.41 -7.81
N ASP A 494 44.69 5.66 -8.08
CA ASP A 494 45.62 5.13 -7.09
C ASP A 494 46.96 5.87 -7.09
#